data_AF-A0A1I7TMF1-F1
#
_entry.id   AF-A0A1I7TMF1-F1
#
_cell.length_a   1.000
_cell.length_b   1.000
_cell.length_c   1.000
_cell.angle_alpha   90.00
_cell.angle_beta   90.00
_cell.angle_gamma   90.00
#
_symmetry.space_group_name_H-M   'P 1'
#
loop_
_entity.id
_entity.type
_entity.pdbx_description
1 polymer ?
#
loop_
_entity_poly.entity_id
_entity_poly.type
_entity_poly.pdbx_seq_one_letter_code
_entity_poly.pdbx_strand_id
1 'polypeptide(L)'
;MGKLEDICDRYLNKRDERKKVIEAVERCLKKGYDFEKLRDRVNDAVRDTHEATKVISAVCDHYPQLRKRTRNDRDEDRDRDRKRDKTDSRNDDRRDRGKEKERESSRRMEAEIANGGRPAFETRTTEEQKMTTSTAIEETLRAKELMYQAQQQIEERKMKMAVASGAVPPKAALIQSSTQAVAGSKTLSLEKRMEQLRANLSRAPIVAKLDAMVANSQVGVMAPLPEAVQQAEKKVQQQITKEAKEPEKLIEYLDPRISAKTADRRRRGFNFHEKGEFEKLANKQRAMAKLERLQNEVSSAAQSTGISSAVKLAMVTPTGTAKIENGVPDIEWWDMLVLDKVNYDEIPPEDDSERYSQTVSELVEHPISMRAPTEPLTQQYLKVYLTTKEKKKIRRQNRKEVLKEKTEKIRLGLEKAPEPKVKISNLMRVLGNDAIQDPTKMEAHVRKQMAERLKKHETLNAERKLTEDQKRAKKTKKLSEDTSTAVNVAVYRVKSLAHPSKKFKVETNAKQLQMSGAIMMHKAQNVIVVEGGPKQQKFYKNLMLNRIKWADEIIGQKKDAEKDAPGERNLCEMIWEGQVKRRNFRDFTVHTATLEKQAREFFEKHGVAQYWDLCYSTTVLLEGQDILPTA
;
A
#
# COMPACT_ATOMS: atom_id res chain seq x y z
N MET A 1 0.61 42.94 38.62
CA MET A 1 -0.40 43.75 37.91
C MET A 1 0.18 45.10 37.50
N GLY A 2 0.59 45.96 38.43
CA GLY A 2 1.07 47.32 38.12
C GLY A 2 2.18 47.42 37.05
N LYS A 3 3.17 46.53 37.04
CA LYS A 3 4.25 46.60 36.03
C LYS A 3 3.82 46.34 34.58
N LEU A 4 2.75 45.56 34.35
CA LEU A 4 2.20 45.33 33.01
C LEU A 4 1.39 46.55 32.55
N GLU A 5 0.67 47.17 33.48
CA GLU A 5 -0.02 48.45 33.28
C GLU A 5 1.00 49.55 32.95
N ASP A 6 2.11 49.65 33.68
CA ASP A 6 3.19 50.62 33.43
C ASP A 6 3.87 50.44 32.05
N ILE A 7 3.95 49.19 31.56
CA ILE A 7 4.47 48.91 30.21
C ILE A 7 3.45 49.36 29.16
N CYS A 8 2.17 49.02 29.34
CA CYS A 8 1.13 49.44 28.40
C CYS A 8 0.93 50.96 28.40
N ASP A 9 1.08 51.62 29.56
CA ASP A 9 0.94 53.05 29.71
C ASP A 9 2.07 53.84 29.03
N ARG A 10 3.27 53.26 28.96
CA ARG A 10 4.43 53.85 28.27
C ARG A 10 4.38 53.76 26.75
N TYR A 11 3.70 52.76 26.20
CA TYR A 11 3.77 52.44 24.77
C TYR A 11 2.45 52.56 24.01
N LEU A 12 1.30 52.63 24.69
CA LEU A 12 -0.01 52.76 24.06
C LEU A 12 -0.70 54.02 24.58
N ASN A 13 -1.30 54.82 23.69
CA ASN A 13 -2.00 56.04 24.10
C ASN A 13 -3.50 55.84 24.35
N LYS A 14 -4.12 54.79 23.78
CA LYS A 14 -5.57 54.54 23.92
C LYS A 14 -5.87 53.60 25.08
N ARG A 15 -6.77 54.04 25.97
CA ARG A 15 -7.20 53.27 27.15
C ARG A 15 -7.81 51.91 26.81
N ASP A 16 -8.49 51.80 25.67
CA ASP A 16 -9.11 50.55 25.21
C ASP A 16 -8.08 49.54 24.69
N GLU A 17 -7.05 50.01 24.00
CA GLU A 17 -5.95 49.16 23.50
C GLU A 17 -5.13 48.65 24.70
N ARG A 18 -4.87 49.49 25.70
CA ARG A 18 -4.21 49.10 26.96
C ARG A 18 -4.93 47.95 27.66
N LYS A 19 -6.25 48.08 27.88
CA LYS A 19 -7.05 47.04 28.55
C LYS A 19 -7.04 45.72 27.79
N LYS A 20 -7.18 45.77 26.46
CA LYS A 20 -7.18 44.56 25.61
C LYS A 20 -5.82 43.86 25.60
N VAL A 21 -4.73 44.62 25.59
CA VAL A 21 -3.37 44.08 25.65
C VAL A 21 -3.08 43.46 27.01
N ILE A 22 -3.46 44.11 28.11
CA ILE A 22 -3.32 43.56 29.47
C ILE A 22 -4.06 42.23 29.57
N GLU A 23 -5.32 42.17 29.13
CA GLU A 23 -6.11 40.94 29.13
C GLU A 23 -5.50 39.84 28.24
N ALA A 24 -4.98 40.22 27.06
CA ALA A 24 -4.32 39.30 26.15
C ALA A 24 -3.06 38.68 26.77
N VAL A 25 -2.21 39.49 27.41
CA VAL A 25 -0.98 39.05 28.07
C VAL A 25 -1.31 38.18 29.29
N GLU A 26 -2.28 38.56 30.12
CA GLU A 26 -2.73 37.78 31.28
C GLU A 26 -3.28 36.41 30.86
N ARG A 27 -4.10 36.36 29.81
CA ARG A 27 -4.58 35.09 29.24
C ARG A 27 -3.42 34.23 28.74
N CYS A 28 -2.38 34.83 28.16
CA CYS A 28 -1.18 34.10 27.73
C CYS A 28 -0.39 33.54 28.90
N LEU A 29 -0.24 34.31 29.99
CA LEU A 29 0.42 33.86 31.22
C LEU A 29 -0.37 32.73 31.91
N LYS A 30 -1.70 32.86 32.02
CA LYS A 30 -2.55 31.88 32.71
C LYS A 30 -2.68 30.56 31.95
N LYS A 31 -2.72 30.60 30.61
CA LYS A 31 -2.88 29.41 29.76
C LYS A 31 -1.56 28.82 29.23
N GLY A 32 -0.42 29.45 29.54
CA GLY A 32 0.90 29.00 29.07
C GLY A 32 1.06 29.10 27.55
N TYR A 33 0.54 30.17 26.92
CA TYR A 33 0.67 30.34 25.48
C TYR A 33 2.07 30.82 25.07
N ASP A 34 2.53 30.31 23.93
CA ASP A 34 3.84 30.65 23.36
C ASP A 34 3.88 32.08 22.76
N PHE A 35 5.09 32.59 22.56
CA PHE A 35 5.38 33.90 21.96
C PHE A 35 4.55 34.22 20.71
N GLU A 36 4.30 33.23 19.86
CA GLU A 36 3.58 33.41 18.59
C GLU A 36 2.11 33.78 18.82
N LYS A 37 1.45 33.12 19.80
CA LYS A 37 0.08 33.45 20.20
C LYS A 37 -0.02 34.77 20.95
N LEU A 38 1.01 35.15 21.70
CA LEU A 38 1.10 36.47 22.32
C LEU A 38 1.18 37.56 21.24
N ARG A 39 2.09 37.40 20.27
CA ARG A 39 2.29 38.35 19.18
C ARG A 39 1.00 38.57 18.40
N ASP A 40 0.32 37.49 18.01
CA ASP A 40 -0.89 37.59 17.20
C ASP A 40 -2.03 38.30 17.96
N ARG A 41 -2.20 38.00 19.26
CA ARG A 41 -3.23 38.65 20.09
C ARG A 41 -2.93 40.12 20.39
N VAL A 42 -1.66 40.49 20.57
CA VAL A 42 -1.28 41.89 20.79
C VAL A 42 -1.41 42.69 19.48
N ASN A 43 -1.10 42.09 18.33
CA ASN A 43 -1.34 42.70 17.02
C ASN A 43 -2.84 42.86 16.70
N ASP A 44 -3.69 41.94 17.15
CA ASP A 44 -5.14 42.08 17.02
C ASP A 44 -5.71 43.18 17.95
N ALA A 45 -5.05 43.42 19.09
CA ALA A 45 -5.49 44.39 20.10
C ALA A 45 -5.03 45.82 19.81
N VAL A 46 -3.92 46.01 19.10
CA VAL A 46 -3.29 47.31 18.82
C VAL A 46 -3.33 47.58 17.32
N ARG A 47 -3.89 48.73 16.91
CA ARG A 47 -3.99 49.09 15.49
C ARG A 47 -2.65 49.39 14.83
N ASP A 48 -1.72 50.00 15.58
CA ASP A 48 -0.38 50.30 15.09
C ASP A 48 0.57 49.12 15.32
N THR A 49 1.05 48.54 14.22
CA THR A 49 2.00 47.41 14.24
C THR A 49 3.33 47.77 14.91
N HIS A 50 3.75 49.03 14.85
CA HIS A 50 5.01 49.47 15.45
C HIS A 50 4.89 49.59 16.97
N GLU A 51 3.78 50.14 17.47
CA GLU A 51 3.46 50.18 18.90
C GLU A 51 3.31 48.76 19.46
N ALA A 52 2.59 47.89 18.73
CA ALA A 52 2.42 46.48 19.10
C ALA A 52 3.77 45.77 19.27
N THR A 53 4.71 45.98 18.35
CA THR A 53 6.04 45.35 18.40
C THR A 53 6.86 45.83 19.61
N LYS A 54 6.80 47.13 19.94
CA LYS A 54 7.47 47.70 21.12
C LYS A 54 6.90 47.12 22.42
N VAL A 55 5.58 47.04 22.52
CA VAL A 55 4.90 46.45 23.68
C VAL A 55 5.26 44.97 23.82
N ILE A 56 5.24 44.19 22.73
CA ILE A 56 5.62 42.77 22.75
C ILE A 56 7.07 42.60 23.23
N SER A 57 8.00 43.42 22.77
CA SER A 57 9.40 43.39 23.23
C SER A 57 9.50 43.67 24.72
N ALA A 58 8.89 44.76 25.20
CA ALA A 58 8.93 45.14 26.61
C ALA A 58 8.26 44.11 27.53
N VAL A 59 7.17 43.48 27.07
CA VAL A 59 6.52 42.36 27.77
C VAL A 59 7.43 41.13 27.82
N CYS A 60 8.14 40.81 26.72
CA CYS A 60 9.05 39.66 26.68
C CYS A 60 10.31 39.87 27.53
N ASP A 61 10.78 41.10 27.68
CA ASP A 61 11.92 41.43 28.55
C ASP A 61 11.56 41.25 30.02
N HIS A 62 10.33 41.61 30.40
CA HIS A 62 9.85 41.47 31.78
C HIS A 62 9.30 40.07 32.11
N TYR A 63 8.79 39.33 31.11
CA TYR A 63 8.28 37.97 31.27
C TYR A 63 9.08 37.00 30.38
N PRO A 64 10.24 36.50 30.85
CA PRO A 64 11.14 35.64 30.06
C PRO A 64 10.47 34.37 29.53
N GLN A 65 9.43 33.87 30.20
CA GLN A 65 8.64 32.72 29.76
C GLN A 65 7.86 32.96 28.46
N LEU A 66 7.52 34.21 28.15
CA LEU A 66 6.85 34.61 26.92
C LEU A 66 7.85 34.99 25.81
N ARG A 67 9.16 35.04 26.11
CA ARG A 67 10.20 35.38 25.15
C ARG A 67 10.33 34.32 24.06
N LYS A 68 10.58 34.76 22.82
CA LYS A 68 10.86 33.87 21.69
C LYS A 68 12.11 33.03 21.99
N ARG A 69 11.92 31.73 22.27
CA ARG A 69 13.02 30.79 22.50
C ARG A 69 13.92 30.73 21.27
N THR A 70 15.16 31.17 21.41
CA THR A 70 16.15 31.06 20.33
C THR A 70 16.75 29.64 20.30
N ARG A 71 17.43 29.28 19.20
CA ARG A 71 18.17 28.01 19.12
C ARG A 71 19.26 27.92 20.21
N ASN A 72 19.93 29.03 20.51
CA ASN A 72 20.97 29.10 21.53
C ASN A 72 20.44 28.79 22.93
N ASP A 73 19.25 29.29 23.31
CA ASP A 73 18.68 29.04 24.65
C ASP A 73 18.39 27.54 24.86
N ARG A 74 17.93 26.83 23.82
CA ARG A 74 17.72 25.37 23.88
C ARG A 74 19.03 24.58 23.94
N ASP A 75 20.09 25.12 23.35
CA ASP A 75 21.40 24.49 23.35
C ASP A 75 22.11 24.72 24.71
N GLU A 76 21.92 25.86 25.36
CA GLU A 76 22.40 26.11 26.73
C GLU A 76 21.72 25.22 27.77
N ASP A 77 20.39 25.08 27.74
CA ASP A 77 19.69 24.16 28.65
C ASP A 77 20.11 22.71 28.41
N ARG A 78 20.26 22.31 27.14
CA ARG A 78 20.84 20.99 26.80
C ARG A 78 22.26 20.83 27.31
N ASP A 79 23.08 21.86 27.28
CA ASP A 79 24.45 21.77 27.76
C ASP A 79 24.53 21.80 29.29
N ARG A 80 23.59 22.46 29.98
CA ARG A 80 23.41 22.35 31.44
C ARG A 80 22.94 20.96 31.83
N ASP A 81 21.93 20.42 31.15
CA ASP A 81 21.43 19.06 31.39
C ASP A 81 22.52 18.01 31.10
N ARG A 82 23.27 18.17 30.01
CA ARG A 82 24.44 17.32 29.70
C ARG A 82 25.53 17.43 30.74
N LYS A 83 25.79 18.64 31.29
CA LYS A 83 26.76 18.81 32.37
C LYS A 83 26.26 18.11 33.63
N ARG A 84 24.99 18.28 34.00
CA ARG A 84 24.34 17.64 35.16
C ARG A 84 24.41 16.12 35.06
N ASP A 85 23.97 15.54 33.95
CA ASP A 85 24.05 14.12 33.64
C ASP A 85 25.49 13.59 33.69
N LYS A 86 26.46 14.40 33.27
CA LYS A 86 27.89 14.02 33.30
C LYS A 86 28.46 14.04 34.71
N THR A 87 28.01 14.95 35.58
CA THR A 87 28.35 14.94 37.01
C THR A 87 27.71 13.77 37.73
N ASP A 88 26.43 13.50 37.50
CA ASP A 88 25.72 12.38 38.13
C ASP A 88 26.31 11.04 37.66
N SER A 89 26.58 10.88 36.36
CA SER A 89 27.25 9.69 35.84
C SER A 89 28.67 9.51 36.41
N ARG A 90 29.41 10.59 36.70
CA ARG A 90 30.74 10.51 37.32
C ARG A 90 30.66 10.14 38.80
N ASN A 91 29.64 10.62 39.50
CA ASN A 91 29.39 10.28 40.90
C ASN A 91 28.92 8.83 41.04
N ASP A 92 28.07 8.35 40.13
CA ASP A 92 27.68 6.94 40.05
C ASP A 92 28.87 6.04 39.72
N ASP A 93 29.70 6.36 38.71
CA ASP A 93 30.91 5.58 38.38
C ASP A 93 31.90 5.53 39.56
N ARG A 94 31.98 6.59 40.37
CA ARG A 94 32.80 6.63 41.59
C ARG A 94 32.22 5.75 42.70
N ARG A 95 30.89 5.78 42.90
CA ARG A 95 30.21 4.89 43.87
C ARG A 95 30.33 3.43 43.47
N ASP A 96 30.17 3.10 42.19
CA ASP A 96 30.24 1.73 41.70
C ASP A 96 31.66 1.16 41.84
N ARG A 97 32.69 1.95 41.52
CA ARG A 97 34.09 1.58 41.80
C ARG A 97 34.38 1.42 43.30
N GLY A 98 33.75 2.22 44.15
CA GLY A 98 33.83 2.08 45.60
C GLY A 98 33.27 0.73 46.05
N LYS A 99 32.05 0.40 45.62
CA LYS A 99 31.38 -0.87 45.91
C LYS A 99 32.11 -2.09 45.32
N GLU A 100 32.71 -1.94 44.14
CA GLU A 100 33.48 -3.02 43.51
C GLU A 100 34.78 -3.31 44.27
N LYS A 101 35.48 -2.27 44.75
CA LYS A 101 36.65 -2.44 45.64
C LYS A 101 36.28 -3.06 46.99
N GLU A 102 35.13 -2.69 47.55
CA GLU A 102 34.63 -3.22 48.82
C GLU A 102 34.24 -4.71 48.68
N ARG A 103 33.63 -5.09 47.55
CA ARG A 103 33.35 -6.48 47.19
C ARG A 103 34.62 -7.28 46.91
N GLU A 104 35.62 -6.68 46.28
CA GLU A 104 36.91 -7.33 46.04
C GLU A 104 37.68 -7.55 47.35
N SER A 105 37.66 -6.56 48.25
CA SER A 105 38.18 -6.67 49.62
C SER A 105 37.49 -7.78 50.39
N SER A 106 36.15 -7.83 50.34
CA SER A 106 35.36 -8.86 51.03
C SER A 106 35.65 -10.25 50.49
N ARG A 107 35.79 -10.40 49.16
CA ARG A 107 36.19 -11.67 48.52
C ARG A 107 37.60 -12.11 48.87
N ARG A 108 38.54 -11.18 49.03
CA ARG A 108 39.90 -11.49 49.49
C ARG A 108 39.91 -11.96 50.94
N MET A 109 39.11 -11.32 51.80
CA MET A 109 38.97 -11.68 53.20
C MET A 109 38.25 -13.05 53.36
N GLU A 110 37.21 -13.32 52.56
CA GLU A 110 36.57 -14.64 52.47
C GLU A 110 37.53 -15.72 51.96
N ALA A 111 38.39 -15.41 50.98
CA ALA A 111 39.37 -16.35 50.45
C ALA A 111 40.52 -16.66 51.45
N GLU A 112 40.90 -15.71 52.30
CA GLU A 112 41.84 -15.95 53.40
C GLU A 112 41.24 -16.82 54.50
N ILE A 113 39.95 -16.67 54.79
CA ILE A 113 39.23 -17.48 55.79
C ILE A 113 39.00 -18.91 55.27
N ALA A 114 38.75 -19.09 53.96
CA ALA A 114 38.48 -20.38 53.34
C ALA A 114 39.73 -21.30 53.22
N ASN A 115 40.94 -20.79 53.40
CA ASN A 115 42.18 -21.56 53.24
C ASN A 115 42.70 -22.21 54.55
N GLY A 116 42.00 -22.02 55.67
CA GLY A 116 42.35 -22.59 56.98
C GLY A 116 41.34 -23.61 57.51
N GLY A 117 41.32 -24.83 56.97
CA GLY A 117 40.55 -25.94 57.57
C GLY A 117 40.08 -27.01 56.58
N ARG A 118 40.54 -28.26 56.79
CA ARG A 118 40.23 -29.55 56.11
C ARG A 118 38.72 -29.86 55.92
N PRO A 119 38.32 -31.03 55.37
CA PRO A 119 38.71 -31.79 54.16
C PRO A 119 37.49 -32.11 53.24
N ALA A 120 37.74 -32.85 52.15
CA ALA A 120 36.81 -33.20 51.06
C ALA A 120 35.59 -34.05 51.45
N PHE A 121 34.41 -33.70 50.91
CA PHE A 121 33.43 -34.64 50.32
C PHE A 121 32.39 -33.93 49.41
N GLU A 122 32.21 -34.51 48.21
CA GLU A 122 31.13 -34.43 47.20
C GLU A 122 30.30 -33.16 46.93
N THR A 123 30.35 -32.69 45.68
CA THR A 123 29.15 -32.43 44.85
C THR A 123 29.48 -32.66 43.36
N ARG A 124 29.09 -33.84 42.86
CA ARG A 124 28.85 -34.08 41.43
C ARG A 124 27.57 -33.33 41.04
N THR A 125 27.55 -32.77 39.81
CA THR A 125 26.39 -32.50 38.92
C THR A 125 26.43 -31.16 38.15
N THR A 126 27.60 -30.61 37.80
CA THR A 126 27.65 -29.45 36.87
C THR A 126 28.70 -29.51 35.76
N GLU A 127 29.57 -30.54 35.73
CA GLU A 127 30.62 -30.67 34.70
C GLU A 127 30.19 -31.47 33.46
N GLU A 128 29.24 -32.40 33.57
CA GLU A 128 28.84 -33.28 32.44
C GLU A 128 28.06 -32.56 31.32
N GLN A 129 27.41 -31.43 31.62
CA GLN A 129 26.65 -30.67 30.60
C GLN A 129 27.52 -29.70 29.78
N LYS A 130 28.70 -29.32 30.28
CA LYS A 130 29.64 -28.46 29.56
C LYS A 130 30.54 -29.23 28.60
N MET A 131 30.90 -30.47 28.94
CA MET A 131 31.75 -31.31 28.07
C MET A 131 31.00 -31.85 26.84
N THR A 132 29.71 -32.17 26.97
CA THR A 132 28.88 -32.70 25.87
C THR A 132 28.53 -31.66 24.81
N THR A 133 28.42 -30.38 25.20
CA THR A 133 28.13 -29.28 24.27
C THR A 133 29.37 -28.81 23.52
N SER A 134 30.57 -28.89 24.12
CA SER A 134 31.82 -28.57 23.42
C SER A 134 32.22 -29.63 22.40
N THR A 135 32.04 -30.92 22.70
CA THR A 135 32.37 -32.01 21.78
C THR A 135 31.45 -32.05 20.56
N ALA A 136 30.15 -31.78 20.73
CA ALA A 136 29.19 -31.68 19.62
C ALA A 136 29.49 -30.50 18.67
N ILE A 137 30.06 -29.40 19.17
CA ILE A 137 30.48 -28.25 18.36
C ILE A 137 31.76 -28.58 17.57
N GLU A 138 32.70 -29.34 18.14
CA GLU A 138 33.90 -29.79 17.42
C GLU A 138 33.60 -30.83 16.34
N GLU A 139 32.68 -31.77 16.58
CA GLU A 139 32.28 -32.76 15.57
C GLU A 139 31.55 -32.13 14.38
N THR A 140 30.70 -31.13 14.63
CA THR A 140 30.01 -30.39 13.56
C THR A 140 30.95 -29.51 12.74
N LEU A 141 32.02 -28.97 13.34
CA LEU A 141 33.06 -28.23 12.61
C LEU A 141 33.94 -29.17 11.77
N ARG A 142 34.33 -30.34 12.30
CA ARG A 142 35.06 -31.38 11.54
C ARG A 142 34.25 -31.92 10.36
N ALA A 143 32.94 -32.15 10.54
CA ALA A 143 32.08 -32.59 9.45
C ALA A 143 31.96 -31.54 8.32
N LYS A 144 31.94 -30.25 8.68
CA LYS A 144 31.87 -29.14 7.72
C LYS A 144 33.19 -28.96 6.97
N GLU A 145 34.32 -29.19 7.63
CA GLU A 145 35.65 -29.17 7.03
C GLU A 145 35.85 -30.33 6.03
N LEU A 146 35.41 -31.55 6.38
CA LEU A 146 35.40 -32.70 5.48
C LEU A 146 34.51 -32.49 4.25
N MET A 147 33.34 -31.87 4.42
CA MET A 147 32.44 -31.55 3.30
C MET A 147 33.06 -30.51 2.35
N TYR A 148 33.79 -29.54 2.90
CA TYR A 148 34.49 -28.52 2.13
C TYR A 148 35.69 -29.09 1.37
N GLN A 149 36.46 -29.98 2.00
CA GLN A 149 37.54 -30.73 1.32
C GLN A 149 36.98 -31.66 0.23
N ALA A 150 35.85 -32.31 0.46
CA ALA A 150 35.19 -33.13 -0.55
C ALA A 150 34.72 -32.29 -1.75
N GLN A 151 34.19 -31.08 -1.53
CA GLN A 151 33.84 -30.15 -2.61
C GLN A 151 35.08 -29.70 -3.41
N GLN A 152 36.19 -29.36 -2.75
CA GLN A 152 37.43 -29.00 -3.42
C GLN A 152 37.99 -30.16 -4.26
N GLN A 153 37.96 -31.39 -3.75
CA GLN A 153 38.42 -32.56 -4.51
C GLN A 153 37.52 -32.89 -5.71
N ILE A 154 36.20 -32.65 -5.60
CA ILE A 154 35.27 -32.80 -6.74
C ILE A 154 35.57 -31.73 -7.80
N GLU A 155 35.85 -30.50 -7.40
CA GLU A 155 36.17 -29.40 -8.31
C GLU A 155 37.54 -29.59 -8.99
N GLU A 156 38.55 -30.07 -8.26
CA GLU A 156 39.84 -30.46 -8.83
C GLU A 156 39.74 -31.67 -9.78
N ARG A 157 38.92 -32.68 -9.46
CA ARG A 157 38.65 -33.80 -10.38
C ARG A 157 37.90 -33.32 -11.63
N LYS A 158 36.99 -32.37 -11.49
CA LYS A 158 36.25 -31.78 -12.61
C LYS A 158 37.17 -30.95 -13.52
N MET A 159 38.13 -30.22 -12.94
CA MET A 159 39.17 -29.51 -13.70
C MET A 159 40.17 -30.47 -14.36
N LYS A 160 40.60 -31.54 -13.68
CA LYS A 160 41.49 -32.57 -14.25
C LYS A 160 40.82 -33.36 -15.38
N MET A 161 39.52 -33.65 -15.29
CA MET A 161 38.76 -34.28 -16.38
C MET A 161 38.52 -33.31 -17.56
N ALA A 162 38.42 -32.01 -17.32
CA ALA A 162 38.31 -31.01 -18.39
C ALA A 162 39.64 -30.78 -19.13
N VAL A 163 40.78 -31.02 -18.49
CA VAL A 163 42.12 -30.88 -19.09
C VAL A 163 42.57 -32.17 -19.82
N ALA A 164 42.00 -33.33 -19.49
CA ALA A 164 42.35 -34.62 -20.11
C ALA A 164 41.65 -34.90 -21.46
N SER A 165 40.66 -34.11 -21.89
CA SER A 165 39.94 -34.31 -23.16
C SER A 165 40.29 -33.25 -24.21
N GLY A 166 41.41 -33.43 -24.92
CA GLY A 166 41.80 -32.65 -26.09
C GLY A 166 41.55 -33.40 -27.42
N ALA A 167 40.70 -32.82 -28.28
CA ALA A 167 40.58 -32.90 -29.75
C ALA A 167 40.19 -34.21 -30.52
N VAL A 168 38.95 -34.22 -31.07
CA VAL A 168 38.35 -34.58 -32.42
C VAL A 168 39.01 -35.64 -33.39
N PRO A 169 38.30 -36.15 -34.45
CA PRO A 169 37.41 -37.34 -34.67
C PRO A 169 38.12 -38.48 -35.52
N PRO A 170 37.57 -39.64 -36.01
CA PRO A 170 36.23 -39.91 -36.62
C PRO A 170 35.59 -41.34 -36.52
N LYS A 171 34.33 -41.42 -37.03
CA LYS A 171 33.59 -42.49 -37.77
C LYS A 171 33.45 -43.96 -37.28
N ALA A 172 32.24 -44.48 -37.58
CA ALA A 172 31.74 -45.87 -37.76
C ALA A 172 31.40 -46.66 -36.47
N ALA A 173 30.10 -46.91 -36.19
CA ALA A 173 29.33 -48.14 -36.49
C ALA A 173 29.88 -49.37 -35.74
N LEU A 174 29.16 -50.17 -34.93
CA LEU A 174 27.85 -50.79 -35.15
C LEU A 174 27.48 -51.67 -33.91
N ILE A 175 26.23 -51.60 -33.39
CA ILE A 175 25.35 -52.69 -32.82
C ILE A 175 25.89 -53.53 -31.61
N GLN A 176 25.25 -53.69 -30.43
CA GLN A 176 23.93 -54.29 -30.06
C GLN A 176 23.42 -53.89 -28.64
N SER A 177 22.08 -53.78 -28.52
CA SER A 177 21.15 -54.10 -27.39
C SER A 177 21.56 -53.78 -25.93
N SER A 178 20.72 -53.25 -25.03
CA SER A 178 19.28 -53.00 -24.99
C SER A 178 18.97 -52.31 -23.65
N THR A 179 18.27 -51.17 -23.64
CA THR A 179 17.35 -50.78 -22.55
C THR A 179 16.45 -49.64 -23.02
N GLN A 180 15.15 -49.81 -22.78
CA GLN A 180 14.08 -48.85 -23.05
C GLN A 180 14.23 -47.56 -22.23
N ALA A 181 14.25 -46.42 -22.91
CA ALA A 181 13.67 -45.13 -22.47
C ALA A 181 13.98 -44.08 -23.56
N VAL A 182 12.97 -43.65 -24.33
CA VAL A 182 13.14 -42.62 -25.36
C VAL A 182 12.66 -41.27 -24.84
N ALA A 183 13.61 -40.37 -24.65
CA ALA A 183 13.43 -38.94 -24.83
C ALA A 183 13.56 -38.59 -26.32
N GLY A 184 12.93 -37.50 -26.79
CA GLY A 184 13.09 -37.07 -28.18
C GLY A 184 12.61 -35.65 -28.45
N SER A 185 13.49 -34.68 -28.20
CA SER A 185 13.44 -33.29 -28.68
C SER A 185 13.44 -33.17 -30.21
N LYS A 186 12.64 -32.25 -30.77
CA LYS A 186 12.90 -31.63 -32.09
C LYS A 186 12.56 -30.14 -32.06
N THR A 187 13.58 -29.32 -32.29
CA THR A 187 13.49 -27.92 -32.72
C THR A 187 13.19 -27.88 -34.21
N LEU A 188 12.00 -27.37 -34.57
CA LEU A 188 11.56 -26.99 -35.91
C LEU A 188 10.77 -25.68 -35.78
N SER A 189 10.89 -24.81 -36.78
CA SER A 189 10.57 -23.38 -36.73
C SER A 189 9.16 -23.03 -36.24
N LEU A 190 9.11 -22.03 -35.35
CA LEU A 190 7.91 -21.59 -34.63
C LEU A 190 6.89 -20.84 -35.51
N GLU A 191 7.30 -20.32 -36.68
CA GLU A 191 6.42 -19.56 -37.58
C GLU A 191 5.45 -20.46 -38.37
N LYS A 192 5.88 -21.66 -38.78
CA LYS A 192 5.02 -22.58 -39.56
C LYS A 192 3.92 -23.26 -38.72
N ARG A 193 4.07 -23.25 -37.40
CA ARG A 193 3.12 -23.83 -36.42
C ARG A 193 2.02 -22.84 -36.02
N MET A 194 2.25 -21.53 -36.14
CA MET A 194 1.25 -20.49 -35.86
C MET A 194 0.28 -20.29 -37.04
N GLU A 195 0.72 -20.50 -38.29
CA GLU A 195 -0.13 -20.44 -39.48
C GLU A 195 -1.15 -21.60 -39.54
N GLN A 196 -0.72 -22.82 -39.17
CA GLN A 196 -1.58 -24.02 -39.17
C GLN A 196 -2.61 -24.03 -38.02
N LEU A 197 -2.33 -23.37 -36.90
CA LEU A 197 -3.29 -23.22 -35.79
C LEU A 197 -4.36 -22.15 -36.08
N ARG A 198 -4.06 -21.15 -36.92
CA ARG A 198 -5.06 -20.17 -37.38
C ARG A 198 -6.01 -20.73 -38.44
N ALA A 199 -5.55 -21.68 -39.25
CA ALA A 199 -6.36 -22.34 -40.29
C ALA A 199 -7.30 -23.45 -39.75
N ASN A 200 -7.06 -23.97 -38.55
CA ASN A 200 -7.87 -25.05 -37.94
C ASN A 200 -8.93 -24.55 -36.94
N LEU A 201 -9.07 -23.23 -36.76
CA LEU A 201 -10.14 -22.61 -35.94
C LEU A 201 -11.26 -21.99 -36.79
N SER A 202 -11.28 -22.24 -38.09
CA SER A 202 -12.37 -21.85 -38.98
C SER A 202 -13.25 -23.05 -39.34
N ARG A 203 -14.24 -23.34 -38.49
CA ARG A 203 -15.51 -23.93 -38.94
C ARG A 203 -16.57 -23.80 -37.85
N ALA A 204 -17.50 -22.87 -38.08
CA ALA A 204 -18.92 -23.19 -37.89
C ALA A 204 -19.23 -24.39 -38.81
N PRO A 205 -19.99 -25.39 -38.32
CA PRO A 205 -21.41 -25.40 -38.63
C PRO A 205 -22.23 -26.02 -37.48
N ILE A 206 -22.56 -25.20 -36.48
CA ILE A 206 -23.58 -25.56 -35.47
C ILE A 206 -24.77 -24.58 -35.52
N VAL A 207 -24.62 -23.44 -36.21
CA VAL A 207 -25.69 -22.43 -36.36
C VAL A 207 -26.72 -22.82 -37.44
N ALA A 208 -26.33 -23.62 -38.44
CA ALA A 208 -27.23 -24.05 -39.52
C ALA A 208 -28.25 -25.16 -39.11
N LYS A 209 -28.15 -25.71 -37.90
CA LYS A 209 -29.10 -26.69 -37.36
C LYS A 209 -30.13 -26.11 -36.39
N LEU A 210 -29.96 -24.85 -35.97
CA LEU A 210 -30.89 -24.16 -35.07
C LEU A 210 -31.91 -23.29 -35.82
N ASP A 211 -31.55 -22.79 -37.00
CA ASP A 211 -32.47 -21.99 -37.86
C ASP A 211 -33.56 -22.84 -38.55
N ALA A 212 -33.41 -24.17 -38.58
CA ALA A 212 -34.42 -25.10 -39.11
C ALA A 212 -35.50 -25.49 -38.08
N MET A 213 -35.34 -25.13 -36.80
CA MET A 213 -36.30 -25.45 -35.72
C MET A 213 -37.16 -24.27 -35.26
N VAL A 214 -36.93 -23.06 -35.78
CA VAL A 214 -37.67 -21.83 -35.41
C VAL A 214 -38.68 -21.41 -36.50
N ALA A 215 -38.82 -22.19 -37.58
CA ALA A 215 -39.76 -21.89 -38.67
C ALA A 215 -41.25 -22.21 -38.37
N ASN A 216 -41.58 -22.74 -37.18
CA ASN A 216 -42.96 -23.05 -36.78
C ASN A 216 -43.34 -22.37 -35.46
N SER A 217 -43.47 -21.04 -35.47
CA SER A 217 -44.35 -20.33 -34.53
C SER A 217 -44.57 -18.90 -35.00
N GLN A 218 -45.82 -18.58 -35.31
CA GLN A 218 -46.28 -17.22 -35.58
C GLN A 218 -46.09 -16.34 -34.33
N VAL A 219 -45.65 -15.09 -34.55
CA VAL A 219 -45.98 -13.84 -33.83
C VAL A 219 -44.78 -12.89 -33.94
N GLY A 220 -45.02 -11.70 -34.51
CA GLY A 220 -44.00 -10.73 -34.89
C GLY A 220 -43.55 -9.82 -33.76
N VAL A 221 -42.25 -9.52 -33.72
CA VAL A 221 -41.64 -8.31 -33.15
C VAL A 221 -40.38 -7.98 -33.98
N MET A 222 -40.27 -6.73 -34.45
CA MET A 222 -39.16 -6.25 -35.27
C MET A 222 -37.85 -6.12 -34.45
N ALA A 223 -36.76 -6.68 -34.97
CA ALA A 223 -35.39 -6.48 -34.51
C ALA A 223 -34.57 -5.63 -35.52
N PRO A 224 -33.46 -4.97 -35.10
CA PRO A 224 -32.74 -3.99 -35.91
C PRO A 224 -31.80 -4.63 -36.95
N LEU A 225 -31.66 -3.97 -38.11
CA LEU A 225 -30.82 -4.42 -39.24
C LEU A 225 -29.30 -4.40 -38.93
N PRO A 226 -28.50 -5.34 -39.45
CA PRO A 226 -27.05 -5.45 -39.18
C PRO A 226 -26.16 -4.40 -39.88
N GLU A 227 -25.07 -4.00 -39.21
CA GLU A 227 -24.03 -3.04 -39.62
C GLU A 227 -23.32 -3.31 -40.97
N ALA A 228 -23.54 -4.47 -41.59
CA ALA A 228 -22.89 -4.86 -42.85
C ALA A 228 -23.46 -4.15 -44.09
N VAL A 229 -24.71 -3.67 -44.06
CA VAL A 229 -25.34 -2.98 -45.20
C VAL A 229 -24.91 -1.52 -45.30
N GLN A 230 -24.62 -0.86 -44.17
CA GLN A 230 -24.22 0.55 -44.12
C GLN A 230 -22.78 0.81 -44.61
N GLN A 231 -21.94 -0.22 -44.67
CA GLN A 231 -20.57 -0.12 -45.19
C GLN A 231 -20.48 -0.34 -46.71
N ALA A 232 -21.48 -1.00 -47.31
CA ALA A 232 -21.58 -1.17 -48.77
C ALA A 232 -22.01 0.13 -49.46
N GLU A 233 -22.96 0.87 -48.88
CA GLU A 233 -23.44 2.16 -49.41
C GLU A 233 -22.33 3.24 -49.43
N LYS A 234 -21.43 3.24 -48.43
CA LYS A 234 -20.29 4.17 -48.36
C LYS A 234 -19.17 3.87 -49.37
N LYS A 235 -19.04 2.63 -49.85
CA LYS A 235 -18.06 2.27 -50.89
C LYS A 235 -18.56 2.60 -52.30
N VAL A 236 -19.86 2.50 -52.54
CA VAL A 236 -20.48 2.83 -53.84
C VAL A 236 -20.51 4.35 -54.08
N GLN A 237 -20.74 5.16 -53.04
CA GLN A 237 -20.68 6.63 -53.17
C GLN A 237 -19.26 7.20 -53.33
N GLN A 238 -18.21 6.46 -52.96
CA GLN A 238 -16.82 6.89 -53.13
C GLN A 238 -16.20 6.54 -54.50
N GLN A 239 -16.88 5.72 -55.31
CA GLN A 239 -16.44 5.36 -56.66
C GLN A 239 -17.02 6.27 -57.76
N ILE A 240 -18.14 6.95 -57.51
CA ILE A 240 -18.78 7.85 -58.50
C ILE A 240 -18.09 9.22 -58.58
N THR A 241 -17.22 9.59 -57.63
CA THR A 241 -16.53 10.90 -57.63
C THR A 241 -15.11 10.87 -58.23
N LYS A 242 -14.74 9.85 -59.02
CA LYS A 242 -13.38 9.73 -59.61
C LYS A 242 -13.29 9.84 -61.13
N GLU A 243 -14.38 10.07 -61.84
CA GLU A 243 -14.35 10.26 -63.29
C GLU A 243 -15.06 11.55 -63.70
N ALA A 244 -14.34 12.67 -63.60
CA ALA A 244 -14.58 13.90 -64.36
C ALA A 244 -13.31 14.77 -64.26
N LYS A 245 -12.31 14.51 -65.10
CA LYS A 245 -11.25 15.48 -65.40
C LYS A 245 -11.76 16.35 -66.53
N GLU A 246 -12.22 17.56 -66.22
CA GLU A 246 -12.42 18.61 -67.22
C GLU A 246 -11.04 19.12 -67.71
N PRO A 247 -10.93 19.55 -68.98
CA PRO A 247 -9.67 20.09 -69.51
C PRO A 247 -9.35 21.46 -68.87
N GLU A 248 -8.11 21.61 -68.42
CA GLU A 248 -7.57 22.84 -67.84
C GLU A 248 -7.70 24.00 -68.85
N LYS A 249 -8.54 24.99 -68.53
CA LYS A 249 -8.56 26.26 -69.26
C LYS A 249 -7.34 27.08 -68.84
N LEU A 250 -6.45 27.32 -69.79
CA LEU A 250 -5.35 28.26 -69.67
C LEU A 250 -5.91 29.66 -69.37
N ILE A 251 -5.61 30.23 -68.20
CA ILE A 251 -5.96 31.62 -67.87
C ILE A 251 -4.80 32.49 -68.36
N GLU A 252 -5.00 33.17 -69.49
CA GLU A 252 -3.98 33.94 -70.22
C GLU A 252 -3.55 35.26 -69.55
N TYR A 253 -4.06 35.57 -68.36
CA TYR A 253 -3.81 36.84 -67.64
C TYR A 253 -3.50 36.68 -66.15
N LEU A 254 -2.55 35.81 -65.78
CA LEU A 254 -2.03 35.74 -64.42
C LEU A 254 -0.50 35.66 -64.42
N ASP A 255 0.17 36.67 -63.85
CA ASP A 255 1.63 36.77 -63.79
C ASP A 255 2.21 35.66 -62.88
N PRO A 256 3.11 34.78 -63.39
CA PRO A 256 3.71 33.67 -62.64
C PRO A 256 4.53 34.08 -61.40
N ARG A 257 4.81 35.37 -61.18
CA ARG A 257 5.58 35.85 -60.02
C ARG A 257 4.73 36.09 -58.77
N ILE A 258 3.41 36.03 -58.87
CA ILE A 258 2.49 36.34 -57.76
C ILE A 258 1.89 35.05 -57.18
N SER A 259 2.38 34.62 -56.01
CA SER A 259 1.78 33.52 -55.23
C SER A 259 0.51 34.01 -54.51
N ALA A 260 -0.60 34.12 -55.22
CA ALA A 260 -1.92 34.33 -54.60
C ALA A 260 -2.51 32.96 -54.19
N LYS A 261 -2.47 32.61 -52.90
CA LYS A 261 -3.25 31.49 -52.37
C LYS A 261 -4.73 31.83 -52.46
N THR A 262 -5.43 31.28 -53.45
CA THR A 262 -6.89 31.36 -53.53
C THR A 262 -7.50 30.66 -52.31
N ALA A 263 -8.30 31.39 -51.53
CA ALA A 263 -9.01 30.84 -50.39
C ALA A 263 -10.13 29.92 -50.90
N ASP A 264 -9.85 28.62 -50.90
CA ASP A 264 -10.75 27.57 -51.37
C ASP A 264 -11.88 27.31 -50.35
N ARG A 265 -12.76 28.30 -50.15
CA ARG A 265 -14.01 28.10 -49.42
C ARG A 265 -15.02 27.49 -50.39
N ARG A 266 -15.19 26.17 -50.31
CA ARG A 266 -16.31 25.48 -50.95
C ARG A 266 -17.61 26.19 -50.59
N ARG A 267 -18.27 26.82 -51.58
CA ARG A 267 -19.59 27.42 -51.37
C ARG A 267 -20.56 26.28 -51.03
N ARG A 268 -21.24 26.36 -49.88
CA ARG A 268 -22.28 25.39 -49.53
C ARG A 268 -23.39 25.48 -50.57
N GLY A 269 -23.60 24.41 -51.32
CA GLY A 269 -24.74 24.30 -52.24
C GLY A 269 -26.05 24.21 -51.45
N PHE A 270 -27.15 24.64 -52.06
CA PHE A 270 -28.49 24.40 -51.54
C PHE A 270 -28.84 22.93 -51.73
N ASN A 271 -28.99 22.20 -50.63
CA ASN A 271 -29.47 20.82 -50.65
C ASN A 271 -30.98 20.85 -50.45
N PHE A 272 -31.75 20.71 -51.53
CA PHE A 272 -33.20 20.68 -51.47
C PHE A 272 -33.65 19.32 -50.92
N HIS A 273 -34.32 19.33 -49.77
CA HIS A 273 -34.94 18.14 -49.19
C HIS A 273 -36.34 17.95 -49.78
N GLU A 274 -36.74 16.69 -49.98
CA GLU A 274 -38.07 16.39 -50.51
C GLU A 274 -39.17 16.83 -49.53
N LYS A 275 -40.30 17.30 -50.08
CA LYS A 275 -41.42 17.77 -49.27
C LYS A 275 -41.88 16.65 -48.32
N GLY A 276 -41.91 16.94 -47.02
CA GLY A 276 -42.36 16.01 -45.97
C GLY A 276 -41.24 15.24 -45.25
N GLU A 277 -39.96 15.33 -45.66
CA GLU A 277 -38.86 14.67 -44.96
C GLU A 277 -38.69 15.21 -43.53
N PHE A 278 -38.67 16.54 -43.38
CA PHE A 278 -38.60 17.20 -42.07
C PHE A 278 -39.90 17.11 -41.27
N GLU A 279 -41.05 16.98 -41.93
CA GLU A 279 -42.32 16.73 -41.23
C GLU A 279 -42.33 15.34 -40.59
N LYS A 280 -41.84 14.32 -41.32
CA LYS A 280 -41.65 12.96 -40.78
C LYS A 280 -40.64 12.96 -39.62
N LEU A 281 -39.51 13.68 -39.77
CA LEU A 281 -38.50 13.78 -38.72
C LEU A 281 -39.05 14.51 -37.47
N ALA A 282 -39.78 15.61 -37.65
CA ALA A 282 -40.41 16.34 -36.57
C ALA A 282 -41.48 15.50 -35.87
N ASN A 283 -42.30 14.77 -36.62
CA ASN A 283 -43.31 13.87 -36.04
C ASN A 283 -42.67 12.72 -35.26
N LYS A 284 -41.57 12.15 -35.76
CA LYS A 284 -40.77 11.15 -35.02
C LYS A 284 -40.20 11.73 -33.72
N GLN A 285 -39.67 12.95 -33.77
CA GLN A 285 -39.14 13.64 -32.58
C GLN A 285 -40.23 13.94 -31.55
N ARG A 286 -41.41 14.39 -31.99
CA ARG A 286 -42.58 14.58 -31.11
C ARG A 286 -43.08 13.26 -30.52
N ALA A 287 -43.10 12.18 -31.29
CA ALA A 287 -43.50 10.86 -30.81
C ALA A 287 -42.52 10.33 -29.75
N MET A 288 -41.21 10.48 -29.98
CA MET A 288 -40.18 10.15 -28.99
C MET A 288 -40.32 10.98 -27.71
N ALA A 289 -40.54 12.29 -27.82
CA ALA A 289 -40.75 13.17 -26.66
C ALA A 289 -42.04 12.83 -25.88
N LYS A 290 -43.10 12.39 -26.57
CA LYS A 290 -44.33 11.92 -25.92
C LYS A 290 -44.10 10.60 -25.17
N LEU A 291 -43.37 9.66 -25.75
CA LEU A 291 -43.01 8.41 -25.08
C LEU A 291 -42.13 8.66 -23.84
N GLU A 292 -41.17 9.56 -23.94
CA GLU A 292 -40.32 9.96 -22.80
C GLU A 292 -41.15 10.60 -21.68
N ARG A 293 -42.11 11.48 -22.01
CA ARG A 293 -43.05 12.04 -21.02
C ARG A 293 -43.90 10.96 -20.35
N LEU A 294 -44.49 10.05 -21.13
CA LEU A 294 -45.29 8.94 -20.58
C LEU A 294 -44.44 8.03 -19.70
N GLN A 295 -43.19 7.74 -20.08
CA GLN A 295 -42.26 6.97 -19.26
C GLN A 295 -41.92 7.68 -17.94
N ASN A 296 -41.75 9.01 -17.98
CA ASN A 296 -41.52 9.82 -16.78
C ASN A 296 -42.78 9.91 -15.88
N GLU A 297 -43.97 10.01 -16.47
CA GLU A 297 -45.24 9.99 -15.73
C GLU A 297 -45.49 8.62 -15.07
N VAL A 298 -45.27 7.52 -15.79
CA VAL A 298 -45.40 6.15 -15.25
C VAL A 298 -44.37 5.91 -14.14
N SER A 299 -43.12 6.35 -14.31
CA SER A 299 -42.11 6.21 -13.25
C SER A 299 -42.37 7.10 -12.03
N SER A 300 -42.88 8.31 -12.22
CA SER A 300 -43.32 9.20 -11.13
C SER A 300 -44.52 8.61 -10.38
N ALA A 301 -45.51 8.07 -11.10
CA ALA A 301 -46.67 7.39 -10.51
C ALA A 301 -46.26 6.10 -9.75
N ALA A 302 -45.28 5.35 -10.26
CA ALA A 302 -44.73 4.18 -9.57
C ALA A 302 -43.90 4.56 -8.32
N GLN A 303 -43.30 5.76 -8.29
CA GLN A 303 -42.60 6.30 -7.12
C GLN A 303 -43.58 6.83 -6.07
N SER A 304 -44.63 7.56 -6.48
CA SER A 304 -45.63 8.13 -5.58
C SER A 304 -46.53 7.09 -4.92
N THR A 305 -46.71 5.92 -5.56
CA THR A 305 -47.48 4.79 -5.01
C THR A 305 -46.70 3.96 -3.98
N GLY A 306 -45.43 4.26 -3.68
CA GLY A 306 -44.63 3.55 -2.66
C GLY A 306 -44.28 2.09 -3.00
N ILE A 307 -44.79 1.55 -4.12
CA ILE A 307 -44.53 0.19 -4.59
C ILE A 307 -43.05 0.01 -4.96
N SER A 308 -42.41 1.06 -5.48
CA SER A 308 -41.01 1.02 -5.93
C SER A 308 -40.00 0.85 -4.78
N SER A 309 -40.26 1.46 -3.61
CA SER A 309 -39.37 1.35 -2.44
C SER A 309 -39.56 0.01 -1.73
N ALA A 310 -40.80 -0.47 -1.59
CA ALA A 310 -41.12 -1.77 -1.02
C ALA A 310 -40.60 -2.95 -1.88
N VAL A 311 -40.75 -2.88 -3.22
CA VAL A 311 -40.21 -3.91 -4.13
C VAL A 311 -38.67 -3.92 -4.13
N LYS A 312 -38.03 -2.75 -4.10
CA LYS A 312 -36.55 -2.69 -3.96
C LYS A 312 -36.10 -3.29 -2.62
N LEU A 313 -36.76 -2.98 -1.51
CA LEU A 313 -36.45 -3.59 -0.22
C LEU A 313 -36.68 -5.12 -0.22
N ALA A 314 -37.73 -5.60 -0.89
CA ALA A 314 -38.02 -7.03 -1.05
C ALA A 314 -37.02 -7.75 -1.96
N MET A 315 -36.42 -7.07 -2.95
CA MET A 315 -35.33 -7.62 -3.76
C MET A 315 -33.99 -7.68 -2.98
N VAL A 316 -33.85 -6.87 -1.93
CA VAL A 316 -32.63 -6.77 -1.09
C VAL A 316 -32.63 -7.74 0.05
N THR A 317 -33.80 -8.07 0.60
CA THR A 317 -33.90 -9.18 1.55
C THR A 317 -33.35 -10.42 0.85
N PRO A 318 -32.24 -11.00 1.34
CA PRO A 318 -31.70 -12.17 0.71
C PRO A 318 -32.79 -13.23 0.75
N THR A 319 -33.03 -13.83 -0.41
CA THR A 319 -33.81 -15.05 -0.62
C THR A 319 -33.22 -16.26 0.13
N GLY A 320 -32.50 -16.04 1.24
CA GLY A 320 -32.14 -17.06 2.21
C GLY A 320 -33.36 -17.58 2.98
N THR A 321 -34.45 -16.82 3.04
CA THR A 321 -35.77 -17.34 3.48
C THR A 321 -36.54 -18.04 2.37
N ALA A 322 -36.20 -17.80 1.09
CA ALA A 322 -36.82 -18.47 -0.05
C ALA A 322 -36.14 -19.81 -0.41
N LYS A 323 -35.04 -20.18 0.27
CA LYS A 323 -34.51 -21.56 0.29
C LYS A 323 -35.12 -22.41 1.42
N ILE A 324 -36.26 -22.00 1.95
CA ILE A 324 -37.25 -22.92 2.53
C ILE A 324 -38.24 -23.26 1.39
N GLU A 325 -37.72 -23.63 0.21
CA GLU A 325 -38.54 -24.21 -0.87
C GLU A 325 -38.94 -25.65 -0.51
N ASN A 326 -38.11 -26.32 0.29
CA ASN A 326 -38.54 -27.42 1.15
C ASN A 326 -38.94 -26.76 2.47
N GLY A 327 -40.15 -26.98 2.96
CA GLY A 327 -40.61 -26.52 4.28
C GLY A 327 -39.61 -26.84 5.41
N VAL A 328 -39.90 -26.40 6.63
CA VAL A 328 -39.19 -26.95 7.80
C VAL A 328 -39.23 -28.48 7.67
N PRO A 329 -38.07 -29.16 7.55
CA PRO A 329 -38.06 -30.60 7.37
C PRO A 329 -38.83 -31.27 8.50
N ASP A 330 -39.59 -32.32 8.18
CA ASP A 330 -40.38 -33.04 9.17
C ASP A 330 -39.51 -33.64 10.29
N ILE A 331 -38.23 -33.92 9.99
CA ILE A 331 -37.17 -34.26 10.94
C ILE A 331 -35.89 -33.49 10.59
N GLU A 332 -35.22 -32.95 11.61
CA GLU A 332 -33.90 -32.33 11.43
C GLU A 332 -32.82 -33.40 11.19
N TRP A 333 -31.81 -33.08 10.37
CA TRP A 333 -30.79 -34.03 9.91
C TRP A 333 -29.98 -34.71 11.03
N TRP A 334 -29.87 -34.08 12.19
CA TRP A 334 -29.17 -34.63 13.36
C TRP A 334 -30.05 -35.64 14.12
N ASP A 335 -31.37 -35.41 14.18
CA ASP A 335 -32.34 -36.34 14.77
C ASP A 335 -32.58 -37.57 13.89
N MET A 336 -32.49 -37.42 12.57
CA MET A 336 -32.62 -38.53 11.62
C MET A 336 -31.64 -39.67 11.93
N LEU A 337 -30.41 -39.35 12.33
CA LEU A 337 -29.38 -40.33 12.68
C LEU A 337 -29.71 -41.11 13.97
N VAL A 338 -30.45 -40.50 14.88
CA VAL A 338 -30.77 -41.07 16.19
C VAL A 338 -32.10 -41.83 16.15
N LEU A 339 -33.10 -41.29 15.46
CA LEU A 339 -34.46 -41.82 15.41
C LEU A 339 -34.66 -42.86 14.30
N ASP A 340 -33.86 -42.81 13.22
CA ASP A 340 -33.96 -43.72 12.06
C ASP A 340 -35.38 -43.74 11.43
N LYS A 341 -36.11 -42.61 11.56
CA LYS A 341 -37.51 -42.42 11.12
C LYS A 341 -37.67 -41.17 10.26
N VAL A 342 -38.82 -41.08 9.60
CA VAL A 342 -39.15 -40.00 8.65
C VAL A 342 -39.80 -38.79 9.36
N ASN A 343 -40.61 -39.01 10.41
CA ASN A 343 -41.36 -37.95 11.13
C ASN A 343 -41.28 -38.09 12.67
N TYR A 344 -41.37 -36.98 13.40
CA TYR A 344 -41.41 -36.97 14.88
C TYR A 344 -42.69 -37.59 15.49
N ASP A 345 -43.78 -37.70 14.72
CA ASP A 345 -45.07 -38.23 15.20
C ASP A 345 -45.07 -39.73 15.47
N GLU A 346 -44.07 -40.46 14.97
CA GLU A 346 -43.95 -41.90 15.12
C GLU A 346 -43.09 -42.31 16.34
N ILE A 347 -42.69 -41.39 17.22
CA ILE A 347 -41.88 -41.73 18.40
C ILE A 347 -42.72 -42.61 19.35
N PRO A 348 -42.31 -43.87 19.64
CA PRO A 348 -43.02 -44.73 20.58
C PRO A 348 -43.08 -44.08 21.98
N PRO A 349 -44.20 -44.15 22.70
CA PRO A 349 -44.30 -43.65 24.07
C PRO A 349 -43.57 -44.52 25.11
N GLU A 350 -43.12 -45.72 24.72
CA GLU A 350 -42.31 -46.61 25.57
C GLU A 350 -40.81 -46.44 25.31
N ASP A 351 -40.05 -46.52 26.40
CA ASP A 351 -38.61 -46.28 26.48
C ASP A 351 -37.84 -47.50 25.91
N ASP A 352 -37.81 -47.63 24.59
CA ASP A 352 -37.04 -48.67 23.88
C ASP A 352 -35.53 -48.42 24.00
N SER A 353 -34.97 -48.65 25.20
CA SER A 353 -33.54 -48.45 25.50
C SER A 353 -32.60 -49.28 24.60
N GLU A 354 -33.05 -50.41 24.05
CA GLU A 354 -32.26 -51.23 23.13
C GLU A 354 -32.08 -50.59 21.74
N ARG A 355 -32.96 -49.66 21.35
CA ARG A 355 -32.94 -49.02 20.02
C ARG A 355 -31.89 -47.92 19.93
N TYR A 356 -31.72 -47.16 21.02
CA TYR A 356 -30.80 -46.02 21.09
C TYR A 356 -29.39 -46.40 21.53
N SER A 357 -29.16 -47.64 21.96
CA SER A 357 -27.88 -48.11 22.48
C SER A 357 -26.74 -48.08 21.46
N GLN A 358 -27.05 -48.02 20.16
CA GLN A 358 -26.05 -47.93 19.08
C GLN A 358 -25.64 -46.49 18.76
N THR A 359 -26.49 -45.50 19.03
CA THR A 359 -26.28 -44.09 18.65
C THR A 359 -25.93 -43.22 19.84
N VAL A 360 -26.53 -43.46 21.01
CA VAL A 360 -26.31 -42.71 22.24
C VAL A 360 -25.70 -43.63 23.29
N SER A 361 -24.51 -43.28 23.75
CA SER A 361 -23.76 -43.99 24.79
C SER A 361 -23.39 -43.02 25.91
N GLU A 362 -23.03 -43.53 27.08
CA GLU A 362 -22.45 -42.75 28.19
C GLU A 362 -21.07 -42.11 27.85
N LEU A 363 -20.50 -42.44 26.68
CA LEU A 363 -19.21 -41.94 26.24
C LEU A 363 -19.30 -40.50 25.73
N VAL A 364 -18.49 -39.62 26.30
CA VAL A 364 -18.34 -38.23 25.86
C VAL A 364 -17.17 -38.09 24.91
N GLU A 365 -17.43 -37.75 23.66
CA GLU A 365 -16.39 -37.44 22.68
C GLU A 365 -15.72 -36.09 23.00
N HIS A 366 -14.39 -36.07 23.01
CA HIS A 366 -13.62 -34.83 23.04
C HIS A 366 -13.20 -34.50 21.59
N PRO A 367 -13.87 -33.54 20.92
CA PRO A 367 -13.61 -33.27 19.52
C PRO A 367 -12.16 -32.81 19.30
N ILE A 368 -11.65 -33.08 18.11
CA ILE A 368 -10.27 -32.75 17.74
C ILE A 368 -10.02 -31.24 17.94
N SER A 369 -9.07 -30.90 18.81
CA SER A 369 -8.65 -29.52 19.04
C SER A 369 -7.94 -28.95 17.80
N MET A 370 -8.67 -28.20 16.98
CA MET A 370 -8.14 -27.49 15.82
C MET A 370 -7.32 -26.26 16.26
N ARG A 371 -6.25 -25.95 15.54
CA ARG A 371 -5.49 -24.70 15.77
C ARG A 371 -6.32 -23.49 15.41
N ALA A 372 -6.12 -22.39 16.14
CA ALA A 372 -6.80 -21.14 15.85
C ALA A 372 -6.41 -20.61 14.45
N PRO A 373 -7.37 -20.20 13.61
CA PRO A 373 -7.07 -19.67 12.27
C PRO A 373 -6.13 -18.45 12.26
N THR A 374 -6.12 -17.70 13.35
CA THR A 374 -5.32 -16.47 13.55
C THR A 374 -3.94 -16.75 14.15
N GLU A 375 -3.60 -18.01 14.45
CA GLU A 375 -2.28 -18.33 14.99
C GLU A 375 -1.25 -18.34 13.85
N PRO A 376 -0.15 -17.58 13.96
CA PRO A 376 0.87 -17.56 12.93
C PRO A 376 1.53 -18.93 12.80
N LEU A 377 1.64 -19.45 11.58
CA LEU A 377 2.31 -20.74 11.32
C LEU A 377 3.81 -20.71 11.69
N THR A 378 4.40 -19.51 11.74
CA THR A 378 5.80 -19.30 12.11
C THR A 378 5.92 -18.76 13.53
N GLN A 379 6.89 -19.28 14.28
CA GLN A 379 7.18 -18.80 15.63
C GLN A 379 7.56 -17.32 15.59
N GLN A 380 6.84 -16.50 16.36
CA GLN A 380 7.12 -15.06 16.45
C GLN A 380 8.26 -14.81 17.45
N TYR A 381 9.39 -14.33 16.94
CA TYR A 381 10.50 -13.89 17.80
C TYR A 381 10.28 -12.47 18.31
N LEU A 382 10.39 -12.28 19.63
CA LEU A 382 10.35 -10.97 20.24
C LEU A 382 11.56 -10.13 19.78
N LYS A 383 11.30 -8.88 19.37
CA LYS A 383 12.36 -7.95 19.01
C LYS A 383 13.13 -7.54 20.26
N VAL A 384 14.43 -7.80 20.26
CA VAL A 384 15.32 -7.39 21.36
C VAL A 384 15.56 -5.89 21.28
N TYR A 385 15.18 -5.17 22.34
CA TYR A 385 15.46 -3.75 22.49
C TYR A 385 16.60 -3.56 23.50
N LEU A 386 17.64 -2.85 23.09
CA LEU A 386 18.76 -2.53 23.98
C LEU A 386 18.61 -1.14 24.59
N THR A 387 19.04 -1.02 25.84
CA THR A 387 19.14 0.28 26.53
C THR A 387 20.21 1.14 25.87
N THR A 388 20.16 2.46 26.10
CA THR A 388 21.18 3.38 25.56
C THR A 388 22.58 3.10 26.13
N LYS A 389 22.66 2.60 27.38
CA LYS A 389 23.90 2.17 28.03
C LYS A 389 24.49 0.92 27.36
N GLU A 390 23.67 -0.10 27.10
CA GLU A 390 24.08 -1.30 26.36
C GLU A 390 24.51 -0.97 24.92
N LYS A 391 23.73 -0.16 24.19
CA LYS A 391 24.11 0.30 22.84
C LYS A 391 25.47 0.98 22.85
N LYS A 392 25.76 1.81 23.86
CA LYS A 392 27.09 2.43 24.03
C LYS A 392 28.16 1.39 24.38
N LYS A 393 27.86 0.39 25.22
CA LYS A 393 28.78 -0.70 25.60
C LYS A 393 29.16 -1.54 24.38
N ILE A 394 28.19 -2.07 23.64
CA ILE A 394 28.42 -2.86 22.42
C ILE A 394 29.18 -2.04 21.38
N ARG A 395 28.80 -0.78 21.14
CA ARG A 395 29.53 0.09 20.21
C ARG A 395 30.99 0.29 20.61
N ARG A 396 31.29 0.44 21.90
CA ARG A 396 32.67 0.60 22.41
C ARG A 396 33.45 -0.69 22.26
N GLN A 397 32.85 -1.82 22.60
CA GLN A 397 33.46 -3.14 22.50
C GLN A 397 33.78 -3.48 21.03
N ASN A 398 32.82 -3.38 20.11
CA ASN A 398 33.05 -3.63 18.68
C ASN A 398 34.12 -2.69 18.10
N ARG A 399 34.17 -1.42 18.55
CA ARG A 399 35.24 -0.50 18.14
C ARG A 399 36.60 -0.91 18.70
N LYS A 400 36.66 -1.39 19.94
CA LYS A 400 37.89 -1.88 20.57
C LYS A 400 38.39 -3.13 19.86
N GLU A 401 37.49 -4.05 19.54
CA GLU A 401 37.80 -5.28 18.78
C GLU A 401 38.30 -4.96 17.38
N VAL A 402 37.61 -4.10 16.61
CA VAL A 402 38.06 -3.68 15.27
C VAL A 402 39.41 -2.96 15.32
N LEU A 403 39.67 -2.14 16.35
CA LEU A 403 40.97 -1.50 16.52
C LEU A 403 42.05 -2.54 16.87
N LYS A 404 41.74 -3.50 17.74
CA LYS A 404 42.64 -4.58 18.13
C LYS A 404 43.01 -5.44 16.91
N GLU A 405 42.03 -5.83 16.12
CA GLU A 405 42.22 -6.60 14.88
C GLU A 405 43.11 -5.84 13.89
N LYS A 406 42.89 -4.53 13.71
CA LYS A 406 43.78 -3.70 12.85
C LYS A 406 45.20 -3.62 13.39
N THR A 407 45.37 -3.44 14.71
CA THR A 407 46.71 -3.43 15.31
C THR A 407 47.41 -4.78 15.19
N GLU A 408 46.67 -5.88 15.33
CA GLU A 408 47.17 -7.24 15.13
C GLU A 408 47.57 -7.47 13.66
N LYS A 409 46.76 -7.00 12.69
CA LYS A 409 47.13 -7.04 11.25
C LYS A 409 48.39 -6.25 10.93
N ILE A 410 48.56 -5.07 11.51
CA ILE A 410 49.78 -4.27 11.35
C ILE A 410 50.98 -4.99 12.00
N ARG A 411 50.78 -5.57 13.19
CA ARG A 411 51.83 -6.32 13.90
C ARG A 411 52.29 -7.56 13.13
N LEU A 412 51.37 -8.21 12.43
CA LEU A 412 51.64 -9.34 11.54
C LEU A 412 52.19 -8.92 10.16
N GLY A 413 52.24 -7.62 9.86
CA GLY A 413 52.73 -7.09 8.58
C GLY A 413 51.75 -7.24 7.40
N LEU A 414 50.51 -7.66 7.65
CA LEU A 414 49.45 -7.79 6.63
C LEU A 414 48.94 -6.43 6.15
N GLU A 415 48.92 -5.42 7.04
CA GLU A 415 48.56 -4.04 6.72
C GLU A 415 49.75 -3.11 7.03
N LYS A 416 50.10 -2.22 6.09
CA LYS A 416 51.11 -1.17 6.32
C LYS A 416 50.60 -0.20 7.39
N ALA A 417 51.51 0.24 8.27
CA ALA A 417 51.18 1.27 9.26
C ALA A 417 50.56 2.52 8.58
N PRO A 418 49.42 3.03 9.10
CA PRO A 418 48.73 4.14 8.47
C PRO A 418 49.57 5.43 8.53
N GLU A 419 49.67 6.13 7.41
CA GLU A 419 50.41 7.39 7.32
C GLU A 419 49.81 8.49 8.21
N PRO A 420 50.63 9.41 8.74
CA PRO A 420 50.18 10.48 9.63
C PRO A 420 49.17 11.38 8.92
N LYS A 421 48.06 11.70 9.59
CA LYS A 421 47.01 12.53 9.02
C LYS A 421 47.44 14.00 8.97
N VAL A 422 48.00 14.45 7.85
CA VAL A 422 48.34 15.87 7.65
C VAL A 422 47.08 16.68 7.30
N LYS A 423 46.95 17.90 7.83
CA LYS A 423 45.96 18.89 7.40
C LYS A 423 46.73 20.14 6.97
N ILE A 424 46.14 21.00 6.15
CA ILE A 424 46.77 22.29 5.79
C ILE A 424 47.15 23.07 7.06
N SER A 425 46.28 23.09 8.07
CA SER A 425 46.56 23.70 9.38
C SER A 425 47.71 23.05 10.16
N ASN A 426 48.00 21.76 9.91
CA ASN A 426 49.08 21.01 10.58
C ASN A 426 50.33 20.88 9.69
N LEU A 427 50.32 21.43 8.47
CA LEU A 427 51.39 21.28 7.49
C LEU A 427 52.74 21.74 8.05
N MET A 428 52.79 22.98 8.53
CA MET A 428 54.00 23.60 9.09
C MET A 428 54.55 22.89 10.33
N ARG A 429 53.68 22.20 11.09
CA ARG A 429 54.08 21.48 12.30
C ARG A 429 54.61 20.07 12.01
N VAL A 430 54.10 19.42 10.97
CA VAL A 430 54.42 18.00 10.67
C VAL A 430 55.51 17.87 9.61
N LEU A 431 55.51 18.77 8.63
CA LEU A 431 56.42 18.75 7.48
C LEU A 431 57.18 20.08 7.38
N GLY A 432 57.47 20.74 8.51
CA GLY A 432 58.04 22.09 8.53
C GLY A 432 59.34 22.21 7.74
N ASN A 433 60.29 21.30 7.94
CA ASN A 433 61.59 21.33 7.25
C ASN A 433 61.43 21.19 5.72
N ASP A 434 60.56 20.28 5.26
CA ASP A 434 60.29 20.06 3.84
C ASP A 434 59.40 21.15 3.22
N ALA A 435 58.48 21.71 4.00
CA ALA A 435 57.57 22.76 3.58
C ALA A 435 58.24 24.14 3.51
N ILE A 436 59.36 24.34 4.23
CA ILE A 436 60.22 25.52 4.08
C ILE A 436 61.00 25.45 2.76
N GLN A 437 61.42 24.25 2.33
CA GLN A 437 62.11 24.07 1.05
C GLN A 437 61.17 24.26 -0.15
N ASP A 438 60.04 23.53 -0.18
CA ASP A 438 59.07 23.60 -1.28
C ASP A 438 57.63 23.76 -0.77
N PRO A 439 57.15 24.99 -0.46
CA PRO A 439 55.84 25.20 0.13
C PRO A 439 54.69 24.72 -0.76
N THR A 440 54.77 24.97 -2.06
CA THR A 440 53.72 24.61 -3.04
C THR A 440 53.60 23.10 -3.23
N LYS A 441 54.72 22.38 -3.26
CA LYS A 441 54.75 20.91 -3.44
C LYS A 441 54.17 20.21 -2.22
N MET A 442 54.52 20.68 -1.03
CA MET A 442 54.02 20.11 0.22
C MET A 442 52.55 20.45 0.45
N GLU A 443 52.11 21.66 0.08
CA GLU A 443 50.69 21.99 0.06
C GLU A 443 49.91 21.10 -0.92
N ALA A 444 50.40 20.91 -2.15
CA ALA A 444 49.78 20.05 -3.15
C ALA A 444 49.69 18.59 -2.69
N HIS A 445 50.74 18.07 -2.03
CA HIS A 445 50.74 16.72 -1.46
C HIS A 445 49.68 16.57 -0.36
N VAL A 446 49.57 17.53 0.57
CA VAL A 446 48.56 17.51 1.63
C VAL A 446 47.15 17.68 1.08
N ARG A 447 46.95 18.53 0.06
CA ARG A 447 45.68 18.65 -0.67
C ARG A 447 45.32 17.34 -1.35
N LYS A 448 46.28 16.65 -1.98
CA LYS A 448 46.08 15.33 -2.58
C LYS A 448 45.67 14.30 -1.52
N GLN A 449 46.38 14.21 -0.40
CA GLN A 449 46.00 13.32 0.71
C GLN A 449 44.62 13.66 1.30
N MET A 450 44.26 14.95 1.37
CA MET A 450 42.94 15.39 1.81
C MET A 450 41.85 14.98 0.81
N ALA A 451 42.09 15.19 -0.48
CA ALA A 451 41.20 14.78 -1.56
C ALA A 451 41.05 13.27 -1.62
N GLU A 452 42.13 12.50 -1.43
CA GLU A 452 42.08 11.04 -1.36
C GLU A 452 41.26 10.55 -0.16
N ARG A 453 41.37 11.20 1.00
CA ARG A 453 40.52 10.91 2.18
C ARG A 453 39.05 11.21 1.91
N LEU A 454 38.77 12.35 1.28
CA LEU A 454 37.41 12.72 0.91
C LEU A 454 36.84 11.73 -0.10
N LYS A 455 37.60 11.41 -1.15
CA LYS A 455 37.26 10.41 -2.16
C LYS A 455 37.01 9.05 -1.51
N LYS A 456 37.89 8.57 -0.63
CA LYS A 456 37.67 7.30 0.10
C LYS A 456 36.39 7.32 0.94
N HIS A 457 36.07 8.44 1.58
CA HIS A 457 34.83 8.58 2.33
C HIS A 457 33.60 8.56 1.40
N GLU A 458 33.66 9.27 0.28
CA GLU A 458 32.60 9.30 -0.72
C GLU A 458 32.41 7.96 -1.42
N THR A 459 33.49 7.25 -1.78
CA THR A 459 33.42 5.91 -2.38
C THR A 459 32.81 4.92 -1.39
N LEU A 460 33.25 4.91 -0.12
CA LEU A 460 32.65 4.06 0.91
C LEU A 460 31.16 4.39 1.15
N ASN A 461 30.76 5.66 1.03
CA ASN A 461 29.36 6.04 1.13
C ASN A 461 28.56 5.64 -0.11
N ALA A 462 29.15 5.75 -1.29
CA ALA A 462 28.57 5.30 -2.56
C ALA A 462 28.39 3.78 -2.58
N GLU A 463 29.38 3.03 -2.13
CA GLU A 463 29.34 1.57 -1.98
C GLU A 463 28.26 1.13 -0.98
N ARG A 464 28.07 1.87 0.13
CA ARG A 464 26.99 1.61 1.10
C ARG A 464 25.62 2.10 0.64
N LYS A 465 25.56 3.03 -0.32
CA LYS A 465 24.30 3.58 -0.83
C LYS A 465 23.62 2.49 -1.64
N LEU A 466 22.46 2.05 -1.15
CA LEU A 466 21.67 1.06 -1.87
C LEU A 466 21.42 1.53 -3.30
N THR A 467 21.57 0.60 -4.24
CA THR A 467 21.15 0.82 -5.62
C THR A 467 19.64 1.10 -5.67
N GLU A 468 19.18 1.75 -6.73
CA GLU A 468 17.76 2.09 -6.85
C GLU A 468 16.87 0.85 -6.84
N ASP A 469 17.36 -0.25 -7.41
CA ASP A 469 16.67 -1.55 -7.40
C ASP A 469 16.60 -2.14 -6.00
N GLN A 470 17.69 -2.08 -5.23
CA GLN A 470 17.67 -2.51 -3.83
C GLN A 470 16.73 -1.64 -2.98
N LYS A 471 16.65 -0.33 -3.25
CA LYS A 471 15.70 0.57 -2.57
C LYS A 471 14.25 0.22 -2.94
N ARG A 472 13.98 -0.03 -4.22
CA ARG A 472 12.66 -0.49 -4.69
C ARG A 472 12.30 -1.81 -4.03
N ALA A 473 13.17 -2.80 -4.03
CA ALA A 473 12.96 -4.08 -3.38
C ALA A 473 12.72 -3.94 -1.86
N LYS A 474 13.48 -3.10 -1.15
CA LYS A 474 13.23 -2.84 0.28
C LYS A 474 11.90 -2.11 0.52
N LYS A 475 11.49 -1.21 -0.38
CA LYS A 475 10.19 -0.51 -0.30
C LYS A 475 9.04 -1.48 -0.57
N THR A 476 9.17 -2.32 -1.59
CA THR A 476 8.22 -3.40 -1.90
C THR A 476 8.13 -4.37 -0.74
N LYS A 477 9.25 -4.85 -0.19
CA LYS A 477 9.25 -5.74 0.99
C LYS A 477 8.63 -5.10 2.24
N LYS A 478 8.82 -3.79 2.43
CA LYS A 478 8.18 -3.05 3.53
C LYS A 478 6.67 -2.96 3.36
N LEU A 479 6.21 -2.91 2.11
CA LEU A 479 4.82 -2.74 1.75
C LEU A 479 4.08 -4.07 1.62
N SER A 480 4.76 -5.12 1.15
CA SER A 480 4.28 -6.50 1.15
C SER A 480 4.21 -6.98 2.60
N GLU A 481 3.13 -6.61 3.27
CA GLU A 481 2.85 -7.12 4.61
C GLU A 481 2.49 -8.60 4.50
N ASP A 482 2.84 -9.35 5.54
CA ASP A 482 2.44 -10.74 5.66
C ASP A 482 0.93 -10.79 5.96
N THR A 483 0.14 -10.98 4.91
CA THR A 483 -1.31 -11.19 5.01
C THR A 483 -1.67 -12.67 5.14
N SER A 484 -0.71 -13.53 5.54
CA SER A 484 -0.95 -14.98 5.67
C SER A 484 -1.89 -15.34 6.81
N THR A 485 -1.85 -14.59 7.92
CA THR A 485 -2.65 -14.90 9.11
C THR A 485 -4.07 -14.36 9.01
N ALA A 486 -4.21 -13.08 8.65
CA ALA A 486 -5.50 -12.43 8.46
C ALA A 486 -5.34 -11.30 7.45
N VAL A 487 -6.42 -11.04 6.72
CA VAL A 487 -6.52 -9.95 5.75
C VAL A 487 -7.49 -8.93 6.32
N ASN A 488 -7.07 -7.68 6.41
CA ASN A 488 -7.97 -6.60 6.77
C ASN A 488 -8.71 -6.15 5.50
N VAL A 489 -10.02 -6.02 5.60
CA VAL A 489 -10.89 -5.61 4.51
C VAL A 489 -11.65 -4.36 4.92
N ALA A 490 -11.74 -3.41 4.00
CA ALA A 490 -12.53 -2.21 4.14
C ALA A 490 -13.43 -2.04 2.92
N VAL A 491 -14.69 -1.72 3.18
CA VAL A 491 -15.71 -1.49 2.17
C VAL A 491 -16.15 -0.03 2.27
N TYR A 492 -15.93 0.70 1.19
CA TYR A 492 -16.33 2.10 1.06
C TYR A 492 -17.48 2.22 0.06
N ARG A 493 -18.37 3.15 0.34
CA ARG A 493 -19.42 3.58 -0.58
C ARG A 493 -19.19 5.03 -0.97
N VAL A 494 -19.33 5.30 -2.26
CA VAL A 494 -19.23 6.64 -2.84
C VAL A 494 -20.42 6.87 -3.77
N LYS A 495 -21.13 8.00 -3.61
CA LYS A 495 -22.28 8.35 -4.46
C LYS A 495 -21.90 8.42 -5.94
N SER A 496 -20.86 9.18 -6.30
CA SER A 496 -20.31 9.21 -7.65
C SER A 496 -18.78 9.09 -7.69
N LEU A 497 -18.26 8.20 -8.54
CA LEU A 497 -16.83 8.07 -8.87
C LEU A 497 -16.54 8.44 -10.33
N ALA A 498 -17.36 9.32 -10.92
CA ALA A 498 -17.22 9.72 -12.33
C ALA A 498 -15.96 10.56 -12.59
N HIS A 499 -15.43 11.25 -11.58
CA HIS A 499 -14.30 12.15 -11.74
C HIS A 499 -12.98 11.38 -11.99
N PRO A 500 -12.30 11.61 -13.14
CA PRO A 500 -11.13 10.83 -13.52
C PRO A 500 -9.96 10.93 -12.54
N SER A 501 -9.72 12.10 -11.93
CA SER A 501 -8.60 12.27 -10.98
C SER A 501 -8.83 11.52 -9.68
N LYS A 502 -10.08 11.54 -9.15
CA LYS A 502 -10.40 10.82 -7.90
C LYS A 502 -10.38 9.32 -8.16
N LYS A 503 -11.00 8.85 -9.24
CA LYS A 503 -10.91 7.46 -9.70
C LYS A 503 -9.45 6.99 -9.84
N PHE A 504 -8.60 7.77 -10.52
CA PHE A 504 -7.18 7.46 -10.67
C PHE A 504 -6.45 7.38 -9.33
N LYS A 505 -6.74 8.28 -8.39
CA LYS A 505 -6.15 8.23 -7.04
C LYS A 505 -6.57 6.97 -6.30
N VAL A 506 -7.86 6.63 -6.31
CA VAL A 506 -8.42 5.43 -5.65
C VAL A 506 -7.76 4.16 -6.20
N GLU A 507 -7.69 4.03 -7.53
CA GLU A 507 -7.14 2.85 -8.22
C GLU A 507 -5.61 2.75 -8.08
N THR A 508 -4.90 3.83 -8.37
CA THR A 508 -3.44 3.83 -8.42
C THR A 508 -2.84 3.67 -7.02
N ASN A 509 -3.44 4.27 -5.98
CA ASN A 509 -2.94 4.07 -4.62
C ASN A 509 -3.18 2.63 -4.15
N ALA A 510 -4.29 1.99 -4.53
CA ALA A 510 -4.51 0.58 -4.20
C ALA A 510 -3.45 -0.33 -4.83
N LYS A 511 -3.17 -0.14 -6.13
CA LYS A 511 -2.10 -0.85 -6.85
C LYS A 511 -0.72 -0.56 -6.27
N GLN A 512 -0.39 0.70 -5.99
CA GLN A 512 0.89 1.11 -5.41
C GLN A 512 1.11 0.53 -4.02
N LEU A 513 0.04 0.28 -3.26
CA LEU A 513 0.08 -0.34 -1.94
C LEU A 513 0.05 -1.86 -1.99
N GLN A 514 -0.03 -2.49 -3.17
CA GLN A 514 -0.18 -3.94 -3.35
C GLN A 514 -1.40 -4.51 -2.59
N MET A 515 -2.46 -3.73 -2.56
CA MET A 515 -3.76 -4.17 -2.06
C MET A 515 -4.54 -4.86 -3.18
N SER A 516 -5.38 -5.81 -2.80
CA SER A 516 -6.33 -6.47 -3.69
C SER A 516 -7.72 -5.90 -3.47
N GLY A 517 -8.64 -6.09 -4.42
CA GLY A 517 -10.01 -5.61 -4.27
C GLY A 517 -10.68 -5.28 -5.59
N ALA A 518 -11.83 -4.63 -5.52
CA ALA A 518 -12.56 -4.21 -6.70
C ALA A 518 -13.29 -2.89 -6.48
N ILE A 519 -13.36 -2.09 -7.54
CA ILE A 519 -14.26 -0.96 -7.65
C ILE A 519 -15.44 -1.40 -8.53
N MET A 520 -16.63 -1.41 -7.96
CA MET A 520 -17.88 -1.57 -8.70
C MET A 520 -18.51 -0.22 -8.92
N MET A 521 -18.56 0.22 -10.18
CA MET A 521 -19.24 1.44 -10.57
C MET A 521 -20.68 1.13 -10.99
N HIS A 522 -21.65 1.77 -10.35
CA HIS A 522 -23.06 1.72 -10.71
C HIS A 522 -23.66 3.14 -10.64
N LYS A 523 -24.77 3.38 -11.34
CA LYS A 523 -25.36 4.73 -11.48
C LYS A 523 -25.79 5.33 -10.13
N ALA A 524 -26.39 4.50 -9.27
CA ALA A 524 -26.89 4.93 -7.97
C ALA A 524 -25.82 4.94 -6.87
N GLN A 525 -24.87 4.00 -6.93
CA GLN A 525 -23.84 3.86 -5.89
C GLN A 525 -22.58 3.23 -6.45
N ASN A 526 -21.43 3.61 -5.92
CA ASN A 526 -20.16 2.99 -6.23
C ASN A 526 -19.62 2.32 -4.98
N VAL A 527 -19.28 1.05 -5.10
CA VAL A 527 -18.75 0.24 -3.99
C VAL A 527 -17.28 -0.03 -4.26
N ILE A 528 -16.44 0.27 -3.27
CA ILE A 528 -15.00 0.07 -3.33
C ILE A 528 -14.64 -0.90 -2.22
N VAL A 529 -14.27 -2.11 -2.60
CA VAL A 529 -13.78 -3.14 -1.67
C VAL A 529 -12.27 -3.19 -1.75
N VAL A 530 -11.61 -3.12 -0.60
CA VAL A 530 -10.16 -3.12 -0.50
C VAL A 530 -9.73 -4.14 0.54
N GLU A 531 -8.83 -5.02 0.15
CA GLU A 531 -8.24 -6.08 0.96
C GLU A 531 -6.73 -5.86 1.06
N GLY A 532 -6.19 -5.92 2.28
CA GLY A 532 -4.77 -5.66 2.49
C GLY A 532 -4.32 -5.81 3.93
N GLY A 533 -3.06 -5.49 4.18
CA GLY A 533 -2.48 -5.44 5.51
C GLY A 533 -2.93 -4.21 6.31
N PRO A 534 -2.80 -4.22 7.65
CA PRO A 534 -3.27 -3.13 8.50
C PRO A 534 -2.58 -1.78 8.22
N LYS A 535 -1.29 -1.75 7.81
CA LYS A 535 -0.65 -0.46 7.46
C LYS A 535 -1.13 0.06 6.12
N GLN A 536 -1.37 -0.84 5.16
CA GLN A 536 -1.94 -0.50 3.86
C GLN A 536 -3.35 0.11 4.05
N GLN A 537 -4.19 -0.56 4.85
CA GLN A 537 -5.54 -0.10 5.18
C GLN A 537 -5.53 1.26 5.89
N LYS A 538 -4.66 1.48 6.88
CA LYS A 538 -4.57 2.78 7.57
C LYS A 538 -4.22 3.92 6.61
N PHE A 539 -3.31 3.69 5.66
CA PHE A 539 -2.97 4.68 4.65
C PHE A 539 -4.15 4.93 3.70
N TYR A 540 -4.83 3.87 3.26
CA TYR A 540 -5.94 3.98 2.32
C TYR A 540 -7.19 4.61 2.94
N LYS A 541 -7.52 4.26 4.18
CA LYS A 541 -8.59 4.92 4.96
C LYS A 541 -8.37 6.43 5.06
N ASN A 542 -7.13 6.85 5.34
CA ASN A 542 -6.78 8.28 5.36
C ASN A 542 -6.86 8.92 3.95
N LEU A 543 -6.53 8.17 2.90
CA LEU A 543 -6.72 8.63 1.52
C LEU A 543 -8.20 8.87 1.21
N MET A 544 -9.05 7.89 1.48
CA MET A 544 -10.48 7.91 1.15
C MET A 544 -11.23 8.94 1.98
N LEU A 545 -11.03 8.99 3.29
CA LEU A 545 -11.88 9.83 4.16
C LEU A 545 -11.36 11.27 4.31
N ASN A 546 -10.03 11.49 4.34
CA ASN A 546 -9.46 12.79 4.71
C ASN A 546 -8.78 13.53 3.56
N ARG A 547 -8.02 12.81 2.72
CA ARG A 547 -7.17 13.42 1.68
C ARG A 547 -7.96 13.73 0.40
N ILE A 548 -8.86 12.84 0.00
CA ILE A 548 -9.76 13.11 -1.13
C ILE A 548 -10.92 13.94 -0.61
N LYS A 549 -11.13 15.13 -1.19
CA LYS A 549 -12.24 16.01 -0.85
C LYS A 549 -13.45 15.64 -1.70
N TRP A 550 -14.30 14.75 -1.19
CA TRP A 550 -15.47 14.28 -1.94
C TRP A 550 -16.52 15.38 -2.12
N ALA A 551 -16.75 16.20 -1.08
CA ALA A 551 -17.79 17.24 -1.08
C ALA A 551 -17.60 18.37 -2.10
N ASP A 552 -16.40 18.53 -2.68
CA ASP A 552 -16.10 19.55 -3.69
C ASP A 552 -16.66 19.18 -5.10
N GLU A 553 -17.26 17.99 -5.23
CA GLU A 553 -17.90 17.54 -6.47
C GLU A 553 -19.42 17.46 -6.34
N ILE A 554 -20.07 17.89 -7.42
CA ILE A 554 -21.49 17.66 -7.67
C ILE A 554 -21.65 16.40 -8.52
N ILE A 555 -22.62 15.55 -8.16
CA ILE A 555 -22.94 14.32 -8.90
C ILE A 555 -23.17 14.65 -10.39
N GLY A 556 -22.43 13.98 -11.29
CA GLY A 556 -22.58 14.11 -12.75
C GLY A 556 -21.66 15.13 -13.44
N GLN A 557 -21.00 16.03 -12.70
CA GLN A 557 -20.01 16.95 -13.25
C GLN A 557 -18.62 16.28 -13.30
N LYS A 558 -17.92 16.41 -14.44
CA LYS A 558 -16.53 15.93 -14.60
C LYS A 558 -15.48 16.95 -14.14
N LYS A 559 -15.90 18.13 -13.68
CA LYS A 559 -15.04 19.20 -13.17
C LYS A 559 -15.46 19.56 -11.75
N ASP A 560 -14.49 20.01 -10.95
CA ASP A 560 -14.74 20.55 -9.61
C ASP A 560 -15.71 21.74 -9.74
N ALA A 561 -16.81 21.69 -9.00
CA ALA A 561 -17.81 22.75 -9.02
C ALA A 561 -17.45 23.83 -7.99
N GLU A 562 -17.82 25.07 -8.27
CA GLU A 562 -17.70 26.16 -7.29
C GLU A 562 -18.58 25.86 -6.06
N LYS A 563 -18.13 26.24 -4.86
CA LYS A 563 -18.69 25.78 -3.57
C LYS A 563 -20.21 25.99 -3.41
N ASP A 564 -20.77 26.96 -4.13
CA ASP A 564 -22.18 27.37 -4.03
C ASP A 564 -23.06 26.89 -5.20
N ALA A 565 -22.56 25.99 -6.06
CA ALA A 565 -23.35 25.42 -7.13
C ALA A 565 -24.43 24.44 -6.60
N PRO A 566 -25.69 24.55 -7.04
CA PRO A 566 -26.78 23.69 -6.59
C PRO A 566 -26.58 22.27 -7.12
N GLY A 567 -26.64 21.29 -6.21
CA GLY A 567 -26.55 19.88 -6.56
C GLY A 567 -26.21 19.01 -5.35
N GLU A 568 -26.52 17.73 -5.43
CA GLU A 568 -26.20 16.77 -4.39
C GLU A 568 -24.68 16.51 -4.37
N ARG A 569 -24.07 16.72 -3.20
CA ARG A 569 -22.62 16.61 -3.03
C ARG A 569 -22.19 15.15 -2.91
N ASN A 570 -21.05 14.84 -3.51
CA ASN A 570 -20.42 13.54 -3.35
C ASN A 570 -19.94 13.33 -1.92
N LEU A 571 -20.29 12.18 -1.34
CA LEU A 571 -19.82 11.72 -0.04
C LEU A 571 -19.17 10.34 -0.20
N CYS A 572 -18.12 10.10 0.58
CA CYS A 572 -17.52 8.78 0.76
C CYS A 572 -17.68 8.36 2.20
N GLU A 573 -18.27 7.19 2.41
CA GLU A 573 -18.46 6.60 3.72
C GLU A 573 -17.81 5.23 3.77
N MET A 574 -17.35 4.87 4.96
CA MET A 574 -16.84 3.53 5.24
C MET A 574 -17.98 2.75 5.89
N ILE A 575 -18.49 1.73 5.20
CA ILE A 575 -19.64 0.95 5.66
C ILE A 575 -19.19 -0.19 6.54
N TRP A 576 -18.09 -0.83 6.17
CA TRP A 576 -17.57 -1.97 6.91
C TRP A 576 -16.05 -1.97 6.94
N GLU A 577 -15.50 -2.31 8.10
CA GLU A 577 -14.08 -2.55 8.32
C GLU A 577 -13.97 -3.81 9.19
N GLY A 578 -13.23 -4.81 8.72
CA GLY A 578 -13.13 -6.07 9.42
C GLY A 578 -11.95 -6.91 8.96
N GLN A 579 -11.85 -8.12 9.51
CA GLN A 579 -10.82 -9.09 9.16
C GLN A 579 -11.46 -10.33 8.53
N VAL A 580 -10.81 -10.84 7.49
CA VAL A 580 -11.21 -12.03 6.75
C VAL A 580 -10.04 -12.99 6.71
N LYS A 581 -10.34 -14.30 6.70
CA LYS A 581 -9.33 -15.38 6.73
C LYS A 581 -8.39 -15.36 5.52
N ARG A 582 -8.90 -15.05 4.32
CA ARG A 582 -8.14 -15.06 3.06
C ARG A 582 -8.54 -13.89 2.16
N ARG A 583 -7.67 -13.56 1.20
CA ARG A 583 -7.98 -12.61 0.13
C ARG A 583 -8.94 -13.28 -0.86
N ASN A 584 -10.02 -12.59 -1.22
CA ASN A 584 -10.97 -13.09 -2.23
C ASN A 584 -10.68 -12.50 -3.61
N PHE A 585 -10.03 -11.33 -3.67
CA PHE A 585 -9.57 -10.73 -4.90
C PHE A 585 -8.08 -10.98 -5.12
N ARG A 586 -7.68 -11.28 -6.37
CA ARG A 586 -6.26 -11.48 -6.73
C ARG A 586 -5.54 -10.15 -6.94
N ASP A 587 -6.16 -9.29 -7.74
CA ASP A 587 -5.66 -7.97 -8.11
C ASP A 587 -6.69 -6.89 -7.74
N PHE A 588 -6.34 -5.63 -8.01
CA PHE A 588 -7.26 -4.50 -7.87
C PHE A 588 -7.87 -4.12 -9.22
N THR A 589 -9.14 -4.48 -9.45
CA THR A 589 -9.83 -4.30 -10.73
C THR A 589 -10.98 -3.28 -10.65
N VAL A 590 -11.37 -2.73 -11.81
CA VAL A 590 -12.48 -1.79 -11.93
C VAL A 590 -13.53 -2.37 -12.87
N HIS A 591 -14.74 -2.53 -12.36
CA HIS A 591 -15.89 -3.06 -13.09
C HIS A 591 -17.02 -2.03 -13.12
N THR A 592 -17.79 -2.04 -14.21
CA THR A 592 -18.97 -1.18 -14.38
C THR A 592 -20.18 -2.08 -14.57
N ALA A 593 -21.21 -1.90 -13.77
CA ALA A 593 -22.48 -2.59 -13.90
C ALA A 593 -23.58 -1.61 -14.27
N THR A 594 -24.44 -1.99 -15.22
CA THR A 594 -25.63 -1.21 -15.58
C THR A 594 -26.82 -1.59 -14.72
N LEU A 595 -26.88 -2.85 -14.30
CA LEU A 595 -27.93 -3.43 -13.45
C LEU A 595 -27.33 -3.89 -12.13
N GLU A 596 -28.10 -3.76 -11.06
CA GLU A 596 -27.72 -4.15 -9.70
C GLU A 596 -27.48 -5.66 -9.58
N LYS A 597 -28.28 -6.46 -10.31
CA LYS A 597 -28.10 -7.91 -10.39
C LYS A 597 -26.73 -8.30 -10.95
N GLN A 598 -26.20 -7.57 -11.93
CA GLN A 598 -24.88 -7.82 -12.50
C GLN A 598 -23.77 -7.47 -11.50
N ALA A 599 -23.94 -6.40 -10.73
CA ALA A 599 -23.01 -6.04 -9.67
C ALA A 599 -22.96 -7.12 -8.59
N ARG A 600 -24.13 -7.61 -8.15
CA ARG A 600 -24.25 -8.70 -7.17
C ARG A 600 -23.61 -10.00 -7.66
N GLU A 601 -23.90 -10.41 -8.89
CA GLU A 601 -23.34 -11.62 -9.49
C GLU A 601 -21.79 -11.56 -9.58
N PHE A 602 -21.22 -10.37 -9.82
CA PHE A 602 -19.78 -10.18 -9.77
C PHE A 602 -19.20 -10.45 -8.37
N PHE A 603 -19.81 -9.88 -7.32
CA PHE A 603 -19.35 -10.14 -5.95
C PHE A 603 -19.62 -11.58 -5.49
N GLU A 604 -20.69 -12.20 -5.99
CA GLU A 604 -21.02 -13.61 -5.75
C GLU A 604 -19.98 -14.57 -6.35
N LYS A 605 -19.48 -14.27 -7.57
CA LYS A 605 -18.34 -15.01 -8.18
C LYS A 605 -17.08 -15.00 -7.31
N HIS A 606 -16.90 -13.94 -6.50
CA HIS A 606 -15.80 -13.82 -5.55
C HIS A 606 -16.17 -14.28 -4.12
N GLY A 607 -17.38 -14.80 -3.90
CA GLY A 607 -17.86 -15.26 -2.59
C GLY A 607 -18.05 -14.13 -1.56
N VAL A 608 -18.32 -12.91 -2.01
CA VAL A 608 -18.43 -11.69 -1.20
C VAL A 608 -19.68 -10.87 -1.54
N ALA A 609 -20.77 -11.52 -1.95
CA ALA A 609 -22.04 -10.88 -2.28
C ALA A 609 -22.57 -10.01 -1.12
N GLN A 610 -22.30 -10.40 0.12
CA GLN A 610 -22.69 -9.67 1.32
C GLN A 610 -22.16 -8.23 1.39
N TYR A 611 -21.01 -7.92 0.77
CA TYR A 611 -20.49 -6.55 0.75
C TYR A 611 -21.34 -5.63 -0.12
N TRP A 612 -21.80 -6.15 -1.28
CA TRP A 612 -22.74 -5.43 -2.14
C TRP A 612 -24.09 -5.28 -1.45
N ASP A 613 -24.64 -6.36 -0.90
CA ASP A 613 -25.95 -6.35 -0.26
C ASP A 613 -25.98 -5.37 0.93
N LEU A 614 -24.90 -5.28 1.71
CA LEU A 614 -24.77 -4.31 2.81
C LEU A 614 -24.67 -2.86 2.31
N CYS A 615 -23.91 -2.60 1.25
CA CYS A 615 -23.84 -1.26 0.65
C CYS A 615 -25.18 -0.84 0.07
N TYR A 616 -25.85 -1.79 -0.57
CA TYR A 616 -27.13 -1.57 -1.20
C TYR A 616 -28.26 -1.34 -0.18
N SER A 617 -28.35 -2.17 0.87
CA SER A 617 -29.36 -1.98 1.91
C SER A 617 -29.17 -0.64 2.62
N THR A 618 -27.93 -0.25 2.94
CA THR A 618 -27.64 1.04 3.56
C THR A 618 -27.91 2.23 2.63
N THR A 619 -27.81 2.09 1.30
CA THR A 619 -28.26 3.14 0.37
C THR A 619 -29.76 3.33 0.41
N VAL A 620 -30.51 2.23 0.29
CA VAL A 620 -31.98 2.29 0.24
C VAL A 620 -32.55 2.82 1.57
N LEU A 621 -31.96 2.43 2.70
CA LEU A 621 -32.36 2.93 4.01
C LEU A 621 -32.10 4.43 4.19
N LEU A 622 -30.97 4.93 3.69
CA LEU A 622 -30.64 6.36 3.79
C LEU A 622 -31.47 7.22 2.83
N GLU A 623 -31.70 6.76 1.59
CA GLU A 623 -32.61 7.42 0.65
C GLU A 623 -34.06 7.47 1.18
N GLY A 624 -34.47 6.46 1.97
CA GLY A 624 -35.79 6.42 2.59
C GLY A 624 -35.98 7.37 3.79
N GLN A 625 -34.89 7.83 4.43
CA GLN A 625 -34.96 8.73 5.60
C GLN A 625 -35.08 10.22 5.22
N ASP A 626 -34.72 10.59 3.99
CA ASP A 626 -34.78 11.97 3.49
C ASP A 626 -36.23 12.46 3.18
N ILE A 627 -37.26 11.65 3.48
CA ILE A 627 -38.68 11.94 3.18
C ILE A 627 -39.40 12.61 4.37
N LEU A 628 -38.77 12.77 5.54
CA LEU A 628 -39.36 13.57 6.60
C LEU A 628 -38.90 15.03 6.49
N PRO A 629 -39.76 15.97 6.05
CA PRO A 629 -39.47 17.38 6.22
C PRO A 629 -39.38 17.64 7.73
N THR A 630 -38.19 17.99 8.20
CA THR A 630 -38.04 18.68 9.48
C THR A 630 -38.95 19.90 9.46
N ALA A 631 -40.02 19.83 10.26
CA ALA A 631 -40.88 20.95 10.62
C ALA A 631 -40.11 22.00 11.42
#